data_AF-A0A3N4UT72-F1
#
_entry.id   AF-A0A3N4UT72-F1
#
_cell.length_a   1.000
_cell.length_b   1.000
_cell.length_c   1.000
_cell.angle_alpha   90.00
_cell.angle_beta   90.00
_cell.angle_gamma   90.00
#
_symmetry.space_group_name_H-M   'P 1'
#
loop_
_entity.id
_entity.type
_entity.pdbx_description
1 polymer ?
#
loop_
_entity_poly.entity_id
_entity_poly.type
_entity_poly.pdbx_seq_one_letter_code
_entity_poly.pdbx_strand_id
1 'polypeptide(L)'
;MHPTIDLPAQATQPGPTSVTTASDIPKLIAALEGCLHPRAQRLRACLEREPQGAELERVRIEVLGLLTLSFGRREALRRLE
;
A
#
# COMPACT_ATOMS: atom_id res chain seq x y z
N MET A 1 55.13 8.50 17.62
CA MET A 1 54.69 9.19 16.39
C MET A 1 53.59 8.36 15.77
N HIS A 2 52.33 8.82 15.82
CA HIS A 2 51.23 8.19 15.09
C HIS A 2 51.37 8.50 13.60
N PRO A 3 50.81 7.64 12.74
CA PRO A 3 49.78 8.16 11.86
C PRO A 3 48.47 7.39 11.97
N THR A 4 47.42 8.16 12.26
CA THR A 4 46.02 7.91 11.95
C THR A 4 45.85 7.55 10.47
N ILE A 5 45.24 6.41 10.21
CA ILE A 5 44.66 6.04 8.90
C ILE A 5 43.27 5.51 9.24
N ASP A 6 42.30 6.42 9.25
CA ASP A 6 41.36 6.69 8.16
C ASP A 6 40.41 5.52 7.91
N LEU A 7 39.19 5.78 8.36
CA LEU A 7 38.02 4.95 8.36
C LEU A 7 37.52 4.77 6.92
N PRO A 8 37.40 3.56 6.36
CA PRO A 8 36.61 3.40 5.14
C PRO A 8 35.12 3.55 5.51
N ALA A 9 34.59 4.73 5.23
CA ALA A 9 33.18 5.00 5.02
C ALA A 9 32.67 4.16 3.83
N GLN A 10 32.22 2.93 4.08
CA GLN A 10 31.45 2.13 3.13
C GLN A 10 30.48 1.26 3.93
N ALA A 11 29.19 1.17 3.63
CA ALA A 11 28.38 1.84 2.64
C ALA A 11 27.01 2.04 3.31
N THR A 12 26.35 3.14 2.96
CA THR A 12 24.91 3.28 3.01
C THR A 12 24.27 1.93 2.70
N GLN A 13 23.78 1.22 3.71
CA GLN A 13 22.77 0.22 3.48
C GLN A 13 21.55 1.03 3.03
N PRO A 14 21.07 0.94 1.78
CA PRO A 14 19.67 1.19 1.58
C PRO A 14 19.01 0.18 2.50
N GLY A 15 18.34 0.65 3.56
CA GLY A 15 17.45 -0.20 4.32
C GLY A 15 16.55 -0.96 3.33
N PRO A 16 16.00 -2.12 3.69
CA PRO A 16 14.92 -2.68 2.92
C PRO A 16 13.77 -1.67 2.98
N THR A 17 13.76 -0.68 2.11
CA THR A 17 12.60 0.15 1.83
C THR A 17 11.62 -0.82 1.21
N SER A 18 10.74 -1.34 2.06
CA SER A 18 9.51 -2.06 1.78
C SER A 18 9.20 -2.11 0.29
N VAL A 19 9.78 -3.07 -0.42
CA VAL A 19 9.44 -3.34 -1.81
C VAL A 19 8.12 -4.10 -1.82
N THR A 20 7.05 -3.42 -1.41
CA THR A 20 5.70 -3.75 -1.87
C THR A 20 5.45 -2.93 -3.13
N THR A 21 6.34 -3.06 -4.12
CA THR A 21 6.28 -2.35 -5.40
C THR A 21 5.85 -3.31 -6.50
N ALA A 22 4.69 -3.93 -6.30
CA ALA A 22 3.98 -4.62 -7.37
C ALA A 22 2.52 -4.21 -7.25
N SER A 23 2.14 -3.19 -8.03
CA SER A 23 0.79 -2.63 -8.20
C SER A 23 -0.30 -3.32 -7.38
N ASP A 24 -0.56 -2.81 -6.16
CA ASP A 24 -1.68 -3.28 -5.32
C ASP A 24 -3.03 -2.82 -5.88
N ILE A 25 -3.04 -1.91 -6.86
CA ILE A 25 -4.24 -1.35 -7.48
C ILE A 25 -5.21 -2.44 -7.98
N PRO A 26 -4.81 -3.40 -8.83
CA PRO A 26 -5.68 -4.49 -9.24
C PRO A 26 -6.23 -5.32 -8.07
N LYS A 27 -5.43 -5.56 -7.02
CA LYS A 27 -5.90 -6.25 -5.81
C LYS A 27 -6.96 -5.42 -5.07
N LEU A 28 -6.74 -4.12 -4.93
CA LEU A 28 -7.68 -3.20 -4.29
C LEU A 28 -8.99 -3.11 -5.08
N ILE A 29 -8.93 -3.11 -6.42
CA ILE A 29 -10.13 -3.13 -7.28
C ILE A 29 -10.89 -4.45 -7.11
N ALA A 30 -10.19 -5.59 -7.14
CA ALA A 30 -10.79 -6.91 -6.93
C ALA A 30 -11.42 -7.03 -5.53
N ALA A 31 -10.77 -6.48 -4.50
CA ALA A 31 -11.29 -6.46 -3.14
C ALA A 31 -12.62 -5.69 -3.02
N LEU A 32 -12.83 -4.69 -3.86
CA LEU A 32 -14.08 -3.91 -3.92
C LEU A 32 -15.19 -4.61 -4.72
N GLU A 33 -14.93 -5.73 -5.39
CA GLU A 33 -15.96 -6.48 -6.11
C GLU A 33 -17.04 -7.01 -5.17
N GLY A 34 -18.31 -6.86 -5.58
CA GLY A 34 -19.47 -7.22 -4.76
C GLY A 34 -19.81 -6.23 -3.65
N CYS A 35 -19.05 -5.14 -3.51
CA CYS A 35 -19.33 -4.10 -2.52
C CYS A 35 -20.38 -3.10 -3.06
N LEU A 36 -21.59 -3.12 -2.51
CA LEU A 36 -22.73 -2.30 -2.98
C LEU A 36 -22.71 -0.85 -2.48
N HIS A 37 -21.63 -0.40 -1.84
CA HIS A 37 -21.53 0.96 -1.32
C HIS A 37 -21.18 1.98 -2.43
N PRO A 38 -21.81 3.17 -2.45
CA PRO A 38 -21.44 4.23 -3.40
C PRO A 38 -19.98 4.67 -3.22
N ARG A 39 -19.42 4.50 -2.01
CA ARG A 39 -18.01 4.77 -1.73
C ARG A 39 -17.07 3.77 -2.40
N ALA A 40 -17.47 2.51 -2.59
CA ALA A 40 -16.69 1.52 -3.33
C ALA A 40 -16.52 1.92 -4.79
N GLN A 41 -17.60 2.38 -5.44
CA GLN A 41 -17.54 2.88 -6.82
C GLN A 41 -16.60 4.09 -6.94
N ARG A 42 -16.64 5.02 -5.98
CA ARG A 42 -15.72 6.17 -5.95
C ARG A 42 -14.25 5.74 -5.77
N LEU A 43 -13.98 4.82 -4.85
CA LEU A 43 -12.63 4.30 -4.61
C LEU A 43 -12.10 3.53 -5.83
N ARG A 44 -12.96 2.75 -6.49
CA ARG A 44 -12.61 2.07 -7.73
C ARG A 44 -12.25 3.05 -8.85
N ALA A 45 -13.04 4.10 -9.05
CA ALA A 45 -12.71 5.14 -10.02
C ALA A 45 -11.40 5.89 -9.66
N CYS A 46 -11.11 6.08 -8.37
CA CYS A 46 -9.82 6.60 -7.93
C CYS A 46 -8.67 5.65 -8.28
N LEU A 47 -8.83 4.33 -8.03
CA LEU A 47 -7.84 3.30 -8.35
C LEU A 47 -7.58 3.17 -9.86
N GLU A 48 -8.62 3.30 -10.68
CA GLU A 48 -8.52 3.29 -12.16
C GLU A 48 -7.71 4.49 -12.71
N ARG A 49 -7.54 5.56 -11.93
CA ARG A 49 -6.67 6.70 -12.28
C ARG A 49 -5.20 6.47 -11.90
N GLU A 50 -4.86 5.28 -11.44
CA GLU A 50 -3.51 4.85 -11.04
C GLU A 50 -2.84 5.80 -10.03
N PRO A 51 -3.44 5.97 -8.82
CA PRO A 51 -2.88 6.83 -7.79
C PRO A 51 -1.53 6.26 -7.32
N GLN A 52 -0.61 7.14 -6.93
CA GLN A 52 0.76 6.76 -6.55
C GLN A 52 1.18 7.40 -5.22
N GLY A 53 2.16 6.77 -4.57
CA GLY A 53 2.74 7.26 -3.31
C GLY A 53 1.68 7.46 -2.23
N ALA A 54 1.63 8.68 -1.68
CA ALA A 54 0.73 9.00 -0.56
C ALA A 54 -0.76 8.91 -0.92
N GLU A 55 -1.13 9.09 -2.20
CA GLU A 55 -2.53 8.96 -2.63
C GLU A 55 -2.96 7.49 -2.63
N LEU A 56 -2.11 6.60 -3.15
CA LEU A 56 -2.37 5.16 -3.13
C LEU A 56 -2.53 4.63 -1.71
N GLU A 57 -1.66 5.05 -0.79
CA GLU A 57 -1.74 4.66 0.63
C GLU A 57 -3.04 5.12 1.28
N ARG A 58 -3.50 6.35 0.98
CA ARG A 58 -4.81 6.85 1.47
C ARG A 58 -5.96 6.00 0.92
N VAL A 59 -5.95 5.71 -0.38
CA VAL A 59 -6.98 4.88 -1.01
C VAL A 59 -6.97 3.47 -0.42
N ARG A 60 -5.80 2.87 -0.17
CA ARG A 60 -5.65 1.57 0.49
C ARG A 60 -6.31 1.54 1.88
N ILE A 61 -6.05 2.57 2.70
CA ILE A 61 -6.66 2.70 4.03
C ILE A 61 -8.18 2.83 3.91
N GLU A 62 -8.68 3.63 2.97
CA GLU A 62 -10.13 3.79 2.76
C GLU A 62 -10.80 2.50 2.27
N VAL A 63 -10.15 1.75 1.37
CA VAL A 63 -10.63 0.44 0.91
C VAL A 63 -10.70 -0.54 2.08
N LEU A 64 -9.64 -0.66 2.88
CA LEU A 64 -9.62 -1.51 4.07
C LEU A 64 -10.73 -1.12 5.06
N GLY A 65 -10.91 0.18 5.31
CA GLY A 65 -11.96 0.68 6.19
C GLY A 65 -13.35 0.35 5.68
N LEU A 66 -13.60 0.54 4.39
CA LEU A 66 -14.89 0.22 3.76
C LEU A 66 -15.19 -1.28 3.82
N LEU A 67 -14.21 -2.13 3.49
CA LEU A 67 -14.38 -3.58 3.56
C LEU A 67 -14.58 -4.06 5.00
N THR A 68 -13.89 -3.44 5.97
CA THR A 68 -14.08 -3.75 7.39
C THR A 68 -15.49 -3.41 7.86
N LEU A 69 -16.04 -2.28 7.41
CA LEU A 69 -17.42 -1.88 7.74
C LEU A 69 -18.46 -2.75 7.04
N SER A 70 -18.19 -3.17 5.80
CA SER A 70 -19.15 -3.91 4.96
C SER A 70 -19.17 -5.41 5.26
N PHE A 71 -18.00 -6.01 5.48
CA PHE A 71 -17.81 -7.46 5.60
C PHE A 71 -17.14 -7.90 6.90
N GLY A 72 -16.61 -6.96 7.69
CA GLY A 72 -15.83 -7.24 8.88
C GLY A 72 -14.32 -7.34 8.61
N ARG A 73 -13.50 -7.07 9.64
CA ARG A 73 -12.03 -6.98 9.53
C ARG A 73 -11.38 -8.23 8.95
N ARG A 74 -11.83 -9.42 9.37
CA ARG A 74 -11.23 -10.69 8.92
C ARG A 74 -11.42 -10.90 7.43
N GLU A 75 -12.59 -10.53 6.92
CA GLU A 75 -12.94 -10.69 5.52
C GLU A 75 -12.30 -9.60 4.64
N ALA A 76 -12.15 -8.39 5.19
CA ALA A 76 -11.39 -7.33 4.55
C ALA A 76 -9.92 -7.71 4.32
N LEU A 77 -9.27 -8.31 5.32
CA LEU A 77 -7.87 -8.76 5.20
C LEU A 77 -7.74 -9.87 4.15
N ARG A 78 -8.62 -10.88 4.16
CA ARG A 78 -8.60 -11.96 3.16
C ARG A 78 -8.73 -11.48 1.72
N ARG A 79 -9.48 -10.40 1.48
CA ARG A 79 -9.61 -9.81 0.14
C ARG A 79 -8.38 -9.01 -0.29
N LEU A 80 -7.50 -8.65 0.64
CA LEU A 80 -6.32 -7.80 0.41
C LEU A 80 -4.99 -8.57 0.44
N GLU A 81 -5.01 -9.87 0.75
CA GLU A 81 -3.88 -10.80 0.62
C GLU A 81 -3.59 -11.12 -0.86
#